data_AF-A0A2V7WDI4-F1
#
_entry.id   AF-A0A2V7WDI4-F1
#
_cell.length_a   1.000
_cell.length_b   1.000
_cell.length_c   1.000
_cell.angle_alpha   90.00
_cell.angle_beta   90.00
_cell.angle_gamma   90.00
#
_symmetry.space_group_name_H-M   'P 1'
#
loop_
_entity.id
_entity.type
_entity.pdbx_description
1 polymer ?
#
loop_
_entity_poly.entity_id
_entity_poly.type
_entity_poly.pdbx_seq_one_letter_code
_entity_poly.pdbx_strand_id
1 'polypeptide(L)' 'MVAIPTSRDVVEYLNARFKARGLPYRLEHIAVLPYVNPMWLANWDAPQLADAPEREAIEEELREARWRFPQVLDEW' A
#
# COMPACT_ATOMS: atom_id res chain seq x y z
N MET A 1 -3.06 24.08 -3.50
CA MET A 1 -1.87 23.24 -3.24
C MET A 1 -2.32 21.80 -3.39
N VAL A 2 -1.67 21.01 -4.24
CA VAL A 2 -1.93 19.56 -4.31
C VAL A 2 -1.17 18.94 -3.14
N ALA A 3 -1.88 18.40 -2.15
CA ALA A 3 -1.24 17.69 -1.05
C ALA A 3 -0.65 16.39 -1.60
N ILE A 4 0.64 16.14 -1.32
CA ILE A 4 1.26 14.85 -1.62
C ILE A 4 0.67 13.84 -0.62
N PRO A 5 0.16 12.68 -1.07
CA PRO A 5 -0.35 11.66 -0.18
C PRO A 5 0.72 11.16 0.80
N THR A 6 0.26 10.60 1.91
CA THR A 6 1.08 10.07 3.00
C THR A 6 1.00 8.55 3.06
N SER A 7 1.88 7.92 3.86
CA SER A 7 1.80 6.50 4.20
C SER A 7 0.44 6.12 4.78
N ARG A 8 -0.18 7.01 5.57
CA ARG A 8 -1.52 6.82 6.13
C ARG A 8 -2.61 6.75 5.07
N ASP A 9 -2.56 7.59 4.05
CA ASP A 9 -3.55 7.55 2.94
C ASP A 9 -3.56 6.19 2.25
N VAL A 10 -2.38 5.58 2.08
CA VAL A 10 -2.23 4.22 1.50
C VAL A 10 -2.79 3.16 2.45
N VAL A 11 -2.46 3.26 3.74
CA VAL A 11 -2.95 2.32 4.77
C VAL A 11 -4.47 2.35 4.86
N GLU A 12 -5.08 3.55 4.93
CA GLU A 12 -6.53 3.73 4.95
C GLU A 12 -7.18 3.15 3.69
N TYR A 13 -6.60 3.40 2.52
CA TYR A 13 -7.06 2.85 1.25
C TYR A 13 -7.04 1.32 1.22
N LEU A 14 -5.89 0.71 1.53
CA LEU A 14 -5.71 -0.74 1.51
C LEU A 14 -6.61 -1.42 2.53
N ASN A 15 -6.75 -0.87 3.73
CA ASN A 15 -7.64 -1.42 4.75
C ASN A 15 -9.11 -1.38 4.33
N ALA A 16 -9.55 -0.31 3.65
CA ALA A 16 -10.90 -0.24 3.11
C ALA A 16 -11.13 -1.32 2.04
N ARG A 17 -10.16 -1.54 1.15
CA ARG A 17 -10.22 -2.57 0.10
C ARG A 17 -10.20 -3.99 0.67
N PHE A 18 -9.31 -4.27 1.61
CA PHE A 18 -9.26 -5.56 2.31
C PHE A 18 -10.57 -5.85 3.04
N LYS A 19 -11.14 -4.85 3.72
CA LYS A 19 -12.46 -4.99 4.35
C LYS A 19 -13.56 -5.27 3.32
N ALA A 20 -13.58 -4.59 2.19
CA ALA A 20 -14.57 -4.80 1.13
C ALA A 20 -14.48 -6.20 0.50
N ARG A 21 -13.27 -6.78 0.41
CA ARG A 21 -13.04 -8.17 -0.03
C ARG A 21 -13.20 -9.23 1.06
N GLY A 22 -13.46 -8.84 2.31
CA GLY A 22 -13.54 -9.78 3.43
C GLY A 22 -12.18 -10.36 3.86
N LEU A 23 -11.07 -9.72 3.48
CA LEU A 23 -9.73 -10.13 3.88
C LEU A 23 -9.44 -9.73 5.34
N PRO A 24 -8.77 -10.61 6.13
CA PRO A 24 -8.54 -10.39 7.56
C PRO A 24 -7.42 -9.37 7.86
N TYR A 25 -6.66 -8.94 6.85
CA TYR A 25 -5.49 -8.09 7.02
C TYR A 25 -5.85 -6.65 7.36
N ARG A 26 -5.18 -6.11 8.38
CA ARG A 26 -5.23 -4.69 8.73
C ARG A 26 -3.81 -4.17 8.86
N LEU A 27 -3.46 -3.24 7.99
CA LEU A 27 -2.15 -2.58 8.01
C LEU A 27 -2.20 -1.44 9.02
N GLU A 28 -1.15 -1.32 9.82
CA GLU A 28 -0.92 -0.18 10.70
C GLU A 28 0.07 0.81 10.07
N HIS A 29 1.04 0.29 9.31
CA HIS A 29 2.08 1.06 8.65
C HIS A 29 2.49 0.38 7.33
N ILE A 30 3.23 1.12 6.50
CA ILE A 30 3.93 0.62 5.31
C ILE A 30 5.36 1.13 5.36
N ALA A 31 6.27 0.44 4.66
CA ALA A 31 7.64 0.92 4.52
C ALA A 31 7.70 1.96 3.40
N VAL A 32 8.00 3.23 3.73
CA VAL A 32 8.24 4.28 2.73
C VAL A 32 9.72 4.28 2.33
N LEU A 33 9.96 4.28 1.03
CA LEU A 33 11.27 4.28 0.39
C LEU A 33 11.65 5.70 -0.06
N PRO A 34 12.95 6.02 -0.10
CA PRO A 34 13.42 7.35 -0.52
C PRO A 34 13.19 7.65 -2.01
N TYR A 35 12.86 6.64 -2.82
CA TYR A 35 12.61 6.76 -4.25
C TYR A 35 11.55 5.75 -4.71
N VAL A 36 10.94 6.03 -5.87
CA VAL A 36 10.02 5.11 -6.54
C VAL A 36 10.79 3.87 -6.99
N ASN A 37 10.40 2.69 -6.52
CA ASN A 37 11.01 1.45 -6.93
C ASN A 37 10.50 1.06 -8.33
N PRO A 38 11.39 0.88 -9.33
CA PRO A 38 10.97 0.56 -10.69
C PRO A 38 10.31 -0.82 -10.83
N MET A 39 10.51 -1.74 -9.89
CA MET A 39 9.91 -3.08 -9.95
C MET A 39 8.40 -3.07 -9.73
N TRP A 40 7.90 -2.09 -8.96
CA TRP A 40 6.48 -2.02 -8.59
C TRP A 40 5.89 -0.60 -8.68
N LEU A 41 6.64 0.33 -9.28
CA LEU A 41 6.23 1.69 -9.63
C LEU A 41 5.68 2.53 -8.46
N ALA A 42 6.12 2.24 -7.24
CA ALA A 42 5.80 3.06 -6.08
C ALA A 42 7.01 3.21 -5.14
N ASN A 43 7.02 4.27 -4.32
CA ASN A 43 8.04 4.49 -3.30
C ASN A 43 7.68 3.86 -1.95
N TRP A 44 6.89 2.80 -1.91
CA TRP A 44 6.54 2.14 -0.66
C TRP A 44 6.35 0.64 -0.85
N ASP A 45 6.36 -0.08 0.27
CA ASP A 45 6.15 -1.52 0.32
C ASP A 45 5.35 -1.95 1.57
N ALA A 46 4.73 -3.13 1.52
CA ALA A 46 3.93 -3.69 2.61
C ALA A 46 4.48 -5.08 3.03
N PRO A 47 5.67 -5.15 3.65
CA PRO A 47 6.38 -6.41 3.92
C PRO A 47 5.58 -7.38 4.78
N GLN A 48 4.70 -6.88 5.65
CA GLN A 48 3.81 -7.69 6.48
C GLN A 48 2.81 -8.56 5.70
N LEU A 49 2.66 -8.34 4.39
CA LEU A 49 1.77 -9.10 3.52
C LEU A 49 2.50 -10.14 2.64
N ALA A 50 3.83 -10.22 2.71
CA ALA A 50 4.64 -11.04 1.79
C ALA A 50 4.30 -12.54 1.86
N ASP A 51 3.96 -13.05 3.05
CA ASP A 51 3.68 -14.47 3.30
C ASP A 51 2.18 -14.78 3.44
N ALA A 52 1.30 -13.87 3.01
CA ALA A 52 -0.13 -14.06 3.13
C ALA A 52 -0.65 -15.18 2.21
N PRO A 53 -1.45 -16.15 2.70
CA PRO A 53 -2.01 -17.23 1.88
C PRO A 53 -2.88 -16.73 0.73
N GLU A 54 -3.62 -15.62 0.89
CA GLU A 54 -4.42 -14.97 -0.17
C GLU A 54 -3.59 -14.04 -1.07
N ARG A 55 -2.34 -14.44 -1.38
CA ARG A 55 -1.36 -13.63 -2.12
C ARG A 55 -1.92 -13.01 -3.40
N GLU A 56 -2.66 -13.77 -4.20
CA GLU A 56 -3.19 -13.28 -5.48
C GLU A 56 -4.17 -12.11 -5.30
N ALA A 57 -5.12 -12.26 -4.37
CA ALA A 57 -6.09 -11.20 -4.07
C ALA A 57 -5.41 -9.97 -3.47
N ILE A 58 -4.38 -10.16 -2.64
CA ILE A 58 -3.64 -9.07 -2.02
C ILE A 58 -2.77 -8.34 -3.04
N GLU A 59 -2.07 -9.05 -3.91
CA GLU A 59 -1.22 -8.46 -4.95
C GLU A 59 -2.02 -7.63 -5.96
N GLU A 60 -3.27 -8.03 -6.25
CA GLU A 60 -4.18 -7.23 -7.06
C GLU A 60 -4.46 -5.87 -6.41
N GLU A 61 -4.79 -5.86 -5.12
CA GLU A 61 -5.04 -4.65 -4.34
C GLU A 61 -3.78 -3.78 -4.18
N LEU A 62 -2.63 -4.40 -3.95
CA LEU A 62 -1.35 -3.71 -3.89
C LEU A 62 -0.99 -3.07 -5.23
N ARG A 63 -1.23 -3.74 -6.36
CA ARG A 63 -0.97 -3.18 -7.69
C ARG A 63 -1.85 -1.96 -7.96
N GLU A 64 -3.14 -2.03 -7.62
CA GLU A 64 -4.06 -0.90 -7.75
C GLU A 64 -3.63 0.28 -6.87
N ALA A 65 -3.26 0.00 -5.61
CA ALA A 65 -2.78 1.01 -4.68
C ALA A 65 -1.47 1.66 -5.15
N ARG A 66 -0.52 0.87 -5.68
CA ARG A 66 0.76 1.39 -6.21
C ARG A 66 0.56 2.31 -7.41
N TRP A 67 -0.37 1.98 -8.30
CA TRP A 67 -0.74 2.86 -9.42
C TRP A 67 -1.37 4.18 -8.93
N ARG A 68 -2.21 4.11 -7.89
CA ARG A 68 -2.88 5.29 -7.32
C ARG A 68 -1.94 6.17 -6.49
N PHE A 69 -1.02 5.56 -5.76
CA PHE A 69 -0.10 6.21 -4.84
C PHE A 69 1.36 5.85 -5.18
N PRO A 70 1.88 6.29 -6.33
CA PRO A 70 3.25 5.98 -6.74
C PRO A 70 4.28 6.69 -5.86
N GLN A 71 3.93 7.84 -5.28
CA GLN A 71 4.81 8.61 -4.41
C GLN A 71 4.04 9.11 -3.18
N VAL A 72 4.51 8.73 -2.00
CA VAL A 72 3.96 9.13 -0.71
C VAL A 72 5.03 9.65 0.24
N LEU A 73 4.65 10.53 1.15
CA LEU A 73 5.48 10.97 2.26
C LEU A 73 5.33 10.02 3.45
N ASP A 74 6.39 9.86 4.22
CA ASP A 74 6.34 9.13 5.48
C ASP A 74 5.67 10.00 6.55
N GLU A 75 4.53 9.55 7.06
CA GLU A 75 3.87 10.14 8.23
C GLU A 75 4.30 9.32 9.45
N TRP A 76 5.17 9.93 10.27
CA TRP A 76 5.66 9.37 11.54
C TRP A 76 4.56 9.29 12.60
#